data_AF-A0A7X0SDL9-F1
#
_entry.id   AF-A0A7X0SDL9-F1
#
_cell.length_a   1.000
_cell.length_b   1.000
_cell.length_c   1.000
_cell.angle_alpha   90.00
_cell.angle_beta   90.00
_cell.angle_gamma   90.00
#
_symmetry.space_group_name_H-M   'P 1'
#
loop_
_entity.id
_entity.type
_entity.pdbx_description
1 polymer ?
#
loop_
_entity_poly.entity_id
_entity_poly.type
_entity_poly.pdbx_seq_one_letter_code
_entity_poly.pdbx_strand_id
1 'polypeptide(L)'
;MANYKPKNATITAASTKSGIINAKNVSTSLWVLALIKGSALTPTGATLASGAVLLWSDAKDPDVDAPDYTTFTDQNGQFGITVKANVAYDIRFYSK
;
A
#
# COMPACT_ATOMS: atom_id res chain seq x y z
N MET A 1 1.21 18.56 7.96
CA MET A 1 0.15 17.71 8.56
C MET A 1 0.82 16.44 9.10
N ALA A 2 0.74 16.22 10.42
CA ALA A 2 1.60 15.30 11.19
C ALA A 2 0.89 14.11 11.84
N ASN A 3 1.30 12.90 11.44
CA ASN A 3 1.28 11.45 11.78
C ASN A 3 0.13 10.35 11.96
N TYR A 4 -0.44 9.69 10.93
CA TYR A 4 -1.55 8.70 10.80
C TYR A 4 -0.96 7.32 10.74
N LYS A 5 -0.56 6.87 11.92
CA LYS A 5 -0.31 5.46 12.15
C LYS A 5 -1.62 4.83 12.66
N PRO A 6 -2.10 3.73 12.07
CA PRO A 6 -3.06 2.88 12.75
C PRO A 6 -2.46 2.43 14.09
N LYS A 7 -3.11 2.75 15.20
CA LYS A 7 -2.78 2.17 16.52
C LYS A 7 -3.42 0.79 16.58
N ASN A 8 -2.63 -0.27 16.80
CA ASN A 8 -3.19 -1.58 17.14
C ASN A 8 -3.95 -1.47 18.46
N ALA A 9 -5.27 -1.62 18.40
CA ALA A 9 -6.11 -1.80 19.57
C ALA A 9 -6.44 -3.29 19.70
N THR A 10 -5.71 -4.00 20.56
CA THR A 10 -6.07 -5.36 20.94
C THR A 10 -7.33 -5.29 21.80
N ILE A 11 -8.41 -5.92 21.33
CA ILE A 11 -9.62 -6.15 22.13
C ILE A 11 -9.42 -7.51 22.79
N THR A 12 -9.02 -7.54 24.06
CA THR A 12 -8.98 -8.77 24.84
C THR A 12 -10.41 -9.27 24.98
N ALA A 13 -10.68 -10.48 24.51
CA ALA A 13 -12.00 -11.12 24.37
C ALA A 13 -13.13 -10.49 25.21
N ALA A 14 -14.12 -9.88 24.53
CA ALA A 14 -15.39 -9.57 25.16
C ALA A 14 -16.22 -10.85 25.22
N SER A 15 -16.62 -11.29 26.42
CA SER A 15 -17.54 -12.43 26.58
C SER A 15 -18.81 -12.19 25.77
N THR A 16 -19.32 -13.21 25.08
CA THR A 16 -20.51 -13.19 24.20
C THR A 16 -21.85 -12.95 24.92
N LYS A 17 -21.88 -12.14 26.00
CA LYS A 17 -23.11 -11.83 26.71
C LYS A 17 -23.26 -10.34 26.98
N SER A 18 -24.33 -9.82 26.37
CA SER A 18 -25.03 -8.57 26.66
C SER A 18 -24.32 -7.29 26.27
N GLY A 19 -24.73 -6.68 25.14
CA GLY A 19 -24.92 -5.23 24.92
C GLY A 19 -23.96 -4.17 25.47
N ILE A 20 -22.80 -4.54 26.02
CA ILE A 20 -21.85 -3.63 26.67
C ILE A 20 -21.02 -2.97 25.58
N ILE A 21 -21.23 -1.67 25.40
CA ILE A 21 -20.42 -0.82 24.52
C ILE A 21 -19.10 -0.55 25.24
N ASN A 22 -18.02 -1.19 24.79
CA ASN A 22 -16.67 -0.88 25.22
C ASN A 22 -16.17 0.38 24.49
N ALA A 23 -16.43 1.56 25.05
CA ALA A 23 -15.92 2.81 24.49
C ALA A 23 -14.42 2.96 24.76
N LYS A 24 -13.60 2.96 23.69
CA LYS A 24 -12.16 3.21 23.78
C LYS A 24 -11.81 4.47 22.97
N ASN A 25 -11.24 5.47 23.65
CA ASN A 25 -10.72 6.65 22.97
C ASN A 25 -9.40 6.30 22.26
N VAL A 26 -9.38 6.39 20.93
CA VAL A 26 -8.18 6.21 20.10
C VAL A 26 -7.88 7.54 19.43
N SER A 27 -6.77 8.19 19.78
CA SER A 27 -6.29 9.38 19.06
C SER A 27 -5.24 9.01 18.00
N THR A 28 -5.41 9.56 16.79
CA THR A 28 -4.53 9.41 15.62
C THR A 28 -3.88 10.76 15.28
N SER A 29 -2.56 10.84 15.11
CA SER A 29 -1.94 11.94 14.36
C SER A 29 -2.15 11.70 12.81
N LEU A 30 -1.66 12.52 11.85
CA LEU A 30 -1.80 12.55 10.33
C LEU A 30 -0.60 12.13 9.38
N TRP A 31 -0.55 10.95 8.73
CA TRP A 31 0.67 10.33 8.11
C TRP A 31 0.39 10.66 6.67
N VAL A 32 1.36 11.29 6.05
CA VAL A 32 1.26 11.77 4.68
C VAL A 32 1.35 10.52 3.80
N LEU A 33 0.23 9.85 3.53
CA LEU A 33 0.16 8.74 2.58
C LEU A 33 -0.28 9.29 1.22
N ALA A 34 0.29 8.76 0.15
CA ALA A 34 -0.09 9.08 -1.23
C ALA A 34 -0.62 7.82 -1.91
N LEU A 35 -1.68 7.97 -2.69
CA LEU A 35 -2.18 6.94 -3.59
C LEU A 35 -1.50 7.11 -4.94
N ILE A 36 -0.67 6.13 -5.33
CA ILE A 36 -0.18 6.00 -6.70
C ILE A 36 -1.18 5.13 -7.45
N LYS A 37 -1.75 5.66 -8.54
CA LYS A 37 -2.62 4.92 -9.45
C LYS A 37 -2.15 5.13 -10.89
N GLY A 38 -2.28 4.10 -11.70
CA GLY A 38 -1.85 4.16 -13.09
C GLY A 38 -2.33 2.98 -13.92
N SER A 39 -1.93 2.98 -15.17
CA SER A 39 -2.08 1.85 -16.08
C SER A 39 -0.69 1.43 -16.56
N ALA A 40 -0.39 0.14 -16.47
CA ALA A 40 0.83 -0.44 -17.00
C ALA A 40 0.57 -0.98 -18.40
N LEU A 41 1.41 -0.58 -19.34
CA LEU A 41 1.36 -1.01 -20.74
C LEU A 41 2.69 -1.67 -21.11
N THR A 42 2.63 -2.62 -22.03
CA THR A 42 3.80 -3.19 -22.70
C THR A 42 4.46 -2.17 -23.63
N PRO A 43 5.70 -2.41 -24.12
CA PRO A 43 6.34 -1.52 -25.09
C PRO A 43 5.55 -1.31 -26.39
N THR A 44 4.69 -2.28 -26.76
CA THR A 44 3.81 -2.19 -27.94
C THR A 44 2.48 -1.50 -27.64
N GLY A 45 2.27 -1.00 -26.42
CA GLY A 45 1.05 -0.30 -26.00
C GLY A 45 -0.10 -1.22 -25.57
N ALA A 46 0.07 -2.54 -25.57
CA ALA A 46 -0.94 -3.47 -25.05
C ALA A 46 -1.01 -3.42 -23.53
N THR A 47 -2.19 -3.65 -22.94
CA THR A 47 -2.37 -3.66 -21.49
C THR A 47 -1.53 -4.75 -20.85
N LEU A 48 -0.77 -4.40 -19.81
CA LEU A 48 -0.02 -5.36 -19.03
C LEU A 48 -0.95 -5.94 -17.95
N ALA A 49 -1.76 -6.93 -18.32
CA ALA A 49 -2.69 -7.57 -17.40
C ALA A 49 -1.97 -8.55 -16.44
N SER A 50 -2.37 -8.57 -15.16
CA SER A 50 -1.77 -9.44 -14.13
C SER A 50 -0.24 -9.33 -14.00
N GLY A 51 0.32 -8.17 -14.38
CA GLY A 51 1.73 -7.86 -14.21
C GLY A 51 2.02 -7.48 -12.76
N ALA A 52 3.22 -7.82 -12.29
CA ALA A 52 3.69 -7.41 -10.98
C ALA A 52 4.18 -5.96 -11.04
N VAL A 53 3.78 -5.16 -10.06
CA VAL A 53 4.24 -3.78 -9.87
C VAL A 53 4.97 -3.74 -8.54
N LEU A 54 6.28 -3.50 -8.61
CA LEU A 54 7.18 -3.51 -7.47
C LEU A 54 7.71 -2.10 -7.25
N LEU A 55 7.73 -1.66 -5.98
CA LEU A 55 8.19 -0.33 -5.61
C LEU A 55 9.28 -0.41 -4.54
N TRP A 56 10.34 0.35 -4.72
CA TRP A 56 11.43 0.56 -3.77
C TRP A 56 11.50 2.03 -3.42
N SER A 57 11.58 2.35 -2.13
CA SER A 57 11.96 3.70 -1.72
C SER A 57 13.41 3.97 -2.11
N ASP A 58 13.73 5.24 -2.37
CA ASP A 58 15.06 5.73 -2.80
C ASP A 58 16.25 5.28 -1.92
N ALA A 59 15.98 4.84 -0.69
CA ALA A 59 17.01 4.30 0.20
C ALA A 59 17.38 2.84 -0.09
N LYS A 60 16.71 2.16 -1.02
CA LYS A 60 16.94 0.76 -1.39
C LYS A 60 17.43 0.63 -2.83
N ASP A 61 18.30 -0.33 -3.06
CA ASP A 61 18.76 -0.71 -4.39
C ASP A 61 17.81 -1.78 -4.97
N PRO A 62 17.06 -1.50 -6.05
CA PRO A 62 16.10 -2.44 -6.62
C PRO A 62 16.71 -3.72 -7.19
N ASP A 63 18.03 -3.75 -7.43
CA ASP A 63 18.69 -4.91 -8.03
C ASP A 63 19.17 -5.93 -6.98
N VAL A 64 19.20 -5.56 -5.69
CA VAL A 64 19.64 -6.43 -4.60
C VAL A 64 18.66 -6.50 -3.42
N ASP A 65 17.88 -5.45 -3.17
CA ASP A 65 16.95 -5.38 -2.05
C ASP A 65 15.55 -5.88 -2.42
N ALA A 66 14.84 -6.41 -1.43
CA ALA A 66 13.42 -6.72 -1.58
C ALA A 66 12.57 -5.44 -1.68
N PRO A 67 11.51 -5.43 -2.52
CA PRO A 67 10.63 -4.27 -2.69
C PRO A 67 9.93 -3.90 -1.38
N ASP A 68 9.70 -2.60 -1.18
CA ASP A 68 8.92 -2.09 -0.05
C ASP A 68 7.42 -2.37 -0.23
N TYR A 69 6.98 -2.32 -1.48
CA TYR A 69 5.59 -2.54 -1.82
C TYR A 69 5.45 -3.39 -3.09
N THR A 70 4.40 -4.21 -3.10
CA THR A 70 4.07 -5.10 -4.22
C THR A 70 2.58 -5.03 -4.45
N THR A 71 2.19 -4.83 -5.71
CA THR A 71 0.81 -4.97 -6.17
C THR A 71 0.79 -5.62 -7.55
N PHE A 72 -0.40 -5.91 -8.05
CA PHE A 72 -0.59 -6.48 -9.38
C PHE A 72 -1.57 -5.61 -10.16
N THR A 73 -1.39 -5.59 -11.48
CA THR A 73 -2.36 -4.96 -12.37
C THR A 73 -3.57 -5.84 -12.57
N ASP A 74 -4.74 -5.23 -12.77
CA ASP A 74 -5.96 -5.94 -13.12
C ASP A 74 -5.97 -6.39 -14.61
N GLN A 75 -7.10 -6.91 -15.08
CA GLN A 75 -7.27 -7.33 -16.49
C GLN A 75 -7.08 -6.19 -17.49
N ASN A 76 -7.28 -4.94 -17.07
CA ASN A 76 -7.15 -3.74 -17.89
C ASN A 76 -5.77 -3.07 -17.74
N GLY A 77 -4.83 -3.70 -17.02
CA GLY A 77 -3.51 -3.12 -16.74
C GLY A 77 -3.53 -2.05 -15.64
N GLN A 78 -4.65 -1.84 -14.94
CA GLN A 78 -4.77 -0.81 -13.91
C GLN A 78 -4.20 -1.30 -12.59
N PHE A 79 -3.52 -0.40 -11.88
CA PHE A 79 -3.00 -0.68 -10.54
C PHE A 79 -3.21 0.52 -9.61
N GLY A 80 -3.22 0.23 -8.31
CA GLY A 80 -3.28 1.22 -7.25
C GLY A 80 -2.50 0.75 -6.03
N ILE A 81 -1.71 1.63 -5.44
CA ILE A 81 -0.93 1.33 -4.24
C ILE A 81 -0.78 2.56 -3.35
N THR A 82 -0.94 2.36 -2.04
CA THR A 82 -0.78 3.44 -1.06
C THR A 82 0.62 3.39 -0.48
N VAL A 83 1.36 4.49 -0.64
CA VAL A 83 2.76 4.62 -0.22
C VAL A 83 2.92 5.81 0.73
N LYS A 84 4.07 5.93 1.40
CA LYS A 84 4.42 7.15 2.14
C LYS A 84 4.66 8.29 1.14
N ALA A 85 4.01 9.43 1.33
CA ALA A 85 4.24 10.64 0.56
C ALA A 85 5.57 11.30 0.94
N ASN A 86 6.07 12.19 0.08
CA ASN A 86 7.37 12.85 0.20
C ASN A 86 8.56 11.88 0.25
N VAL A 87 8.43 10.71 -0.38
CA VAL A 87 9.49 9.72 -0.58
C VAL A 87 9.57 9.48 -2.09
N ALA A 88 10.78 9.49 -2.64
CA ALA A 88 11.01 9.06 -4.02
C ALA A 88 10.95 7.53 -4.09
N TYR A 89 10.32 7.02 -5.14
CA TYR A 89 10.20 5.59 -5.39
C TYR A 89 10.69 5.24 -6.80
N ASP A 90 11.44 4.15 -6.90
CA ASP A 90 11.60 3.41 -8.14
C ASP A 90 10.40 2.47 -8.29
N ILE A 91 9.75 2.50 -9.45
CA ILE A 91 8.60 1.66 -9.78
C ILE A 91 8.98 0.82 -10.98
N ARG A 92 9.00 -0.50 -10.81
CA ARG A 92 9.29 -1.45 -11.89
C ARG A 92 8.09 -2.35 -12.15
N PHE A 93 7.85 -2.62 -13.43
CA PHE A 93 6.75 -3.43 -13.92
C PHE A 93 7.31 -4.72 -14.51
N TYR A 94 6.73 -5.85 -14.14
CA TYR A 94 7.16 -7.16 -14.61
C TYR A 94 5.97 -7.91 -15.21
N SER A 95 6.19 -8.49 -16.39
CA SER A 95 5.30 -9.48 -16.98
C SER A 95 5.89 -10.87 -16.78
N LYS A 96 5.05 -11.89 -16.96
CA LYS A 96 5.54 -13.23 -17.28
C LYS A 96 6.22 -13.23 -18.65
#